data_AF-A0A1G8A663-F1
#
_entry.id   AF-A0A1G8A663-F1
#
_cell.length_a   1.000
_cell.length_b   1.000
_cell.length_c   1.000
_cell.angle_alpha   90.00
_cell.angle_beta   90.00
_cell.angle_gamma   90.00
#
_symmetry.space_group_name_H-M   'P 1'
#
loop_
_entity.id
_entity.type
_entity.pdbx_description
1 polymer ?
#
loop_
_entity_poly.entity_id
_entity_poly.type
_entity_poly.pdbx_seq_one_letter_code
_entity_poly.pdbx_strand_id
1 'polypeptide(L)'
;MGCEISVSDASNEVVEVVAREMGKILTAPPLGSSDDFFLCGGDSLRAVELISRITSRYQPVTSEGESALGSELLLAIFDEATPRGIAAIVERHIEARNH
;
A
#
# COMPACT_ATOMS: atom_id res chain seq x y z
N MET A 1 2.57 25.68 -18.88
CA MET A 1 3.23 24.92 -17.81
C MET A 1 2.44 23.65 -17.61
N GLY A 2 2.55 22.71 -18.55
CA GLY A 2 1.85 21.42 -18.48
C GLY A 2 2.79 20.46 -17.77
N CYS A 3 2.36 19.91 -16.64
CA CYS A 3 3.05 18.80 -16.02
C CYS A 3 2.67 17.56 -16.83
N GLU A 4 3.56 17.09 -17.71
CA GLU A 4 3.50 15.72 -18.20
C GLU A 4 3.82 14.81 -17.02
N ILE A 5 2.77 14.24 -16.41
CA ILE A 5 2.93 13.17 -15.43
C ILE A 5 3.41 11.96 -16.21
N SER A 6 4.72 11.76 -16.26
CA SER A 6 5.31 10.52 -16.76
C SER A 6 4.92 9.41 -15.79
N VAL A 7 4.37 8.31 -16.33
CA VAL A 7 3.86 7.13 -15.60
C VAL A 7 4.90 6.53 -14.61
N SER A 8 6.18 6.87 -14.74
CA SER A 8 7.25 6.51 -13.78
C SER A 8 7.19 7.21 -12.42
N ASP A 9 6.59 8.40 -12.30
CA ASP A 9 6.46 9.12 -11.03
C ASP A 9 5.29 8.62 -10.17
N ALA A 10 4.21 8.17 -10.80
CA ALA A 10 2.99 7.72 -10.10
C ALA A 10 3.27 6.46 -9.25
N SER A 11 4.04 5.51 -9.78
CA SER A 11 4.44 4.34 -8.99
C SER A 11 5.32 4.71 -7.81
N ASN A 12 6.17 5.74 -7.95
CA ASN A 12 6.97 6.21 -6.82
C ASN A 12 6.11 6.93 -5.76
N GLU A 13 5.06 7.64 -6.18
CA GLU A 13 4.13 8.33 -5.27
C GLU A 13 3.37 7.33 -4.38
N VAL A 14 2.81 6.25 -4.94
CA VAL A 14 2.10 5.22 -4.15
C VAL A 14 3.09 4.52 -3.20
N VAL A 15 4.28 4.17 -3.68
CA VAL A 15 5.34 3.58 -2.86
C VAL A 15 5.72 4.47 -1.68
N GLU A 16 5.92 5.77 -1.89
CA GLU A 16 6.24 6.72 -0.82
C GLU A 16 5.10 6.87 0.20
N VAL A 17 3.85 6.86 -0.27
CA VAL A 17 2.68 6.88 0.61
C VAL A 17 2.67 5.64 1.49
N VAL A 18 2.83 4.45 0.91
CA VAL A 18 2.84 3.18 1.66
C VAL A 18 4.02 3.13 2.64
N ALA A 19 5.22 3.47 2.19
CA ALA A 19 6.43 3.52 3.01
C ALA A 19 6.27 4.42 4.24
N ARG A 20 5.63 5.57 4.07
CA ARG A 20 5.33 6.50 5.15
C ARG A 20 4.27 5.95 6.10
N GLU A 21 3.22 5.30 5.61
CA GLU A 21 2.21 4.67 6.48
C GLU A 21 2.81 3.49 7.27
N MET A 22 3.68 2.69 6.66
CA MET A 22 4.43 1.65 7.35
C MET A 22 5.30 2.23 8.47
N GLY A 23 6.07 3.28 8.18
CA GLY A 23 6.89 3.97 9.19
C GLY A 23 6.04 4.49 10.35
N LYS A 24 4.87 5.09 10.08
CA LYS A 24 3.95 5.55 11.13
C LYS A 24 3.46 4.43 12.04
N ILE A 25 3.09 3.27 11.49
CA ILE A 25 2.61 2.12 12.26
C ILE A 25 3.72 1.50 13.11
N LEU A 26 4.95 1.51 12.59
CA LEU A 26 6.14 1.05 13.29
C LEU A 26 6.72 2.10 14.26
N THR A 27 6.15 3.31 14.30
CA THR A 27 6.71 4.46 15.04
C THR A 27 8.18 4.72 14.66
N ALA A 28 8.49 4.57 13.37
CA ALA A 28 9.81 4.66 12.77
C ALA A 28 9.83 5.68 11.61
N PRO A 29 11.02 6.05 11.11
CA PRO A 29 11.13 6.78 9.85
C PRO A 29 10.45 6.03 8.68
N PRO A 30 10.14 6.70 7.56
CA PRO A 30 9.61 6.04 6.37
C PRO A 30 10.53 4.91 5.93
N LEU A 31 9.94 3.75 5.61
CA LEU A 31 10.68 2.59 5.14
C LEU A 31 11.22 2.84 3.72
N GLY A 32 12.36 2.25 3.39
CA GLY A 32 12.83 2.14 2.02
C GLY A 32 11.85 1.33 1.18
N SER A 33 11.79 1.58 -0.13
CA SER A 33 10.85 0.92 -1.05
C SER A 33 10.99 -0.61 -1.05
N SER A 34 12.16 -1.14 -0.71
CA SER A 34 12.46 -2.57 -0.60
C SER A 34 12.69 -3.03 0.84
N ASP A 35 12.44 -2.17 1.84
CA ASP A 35 12.59 -2.56 3.24
C ASP A 35 11.41 -3.45 3.65
N ASP A 36 11.74 -4.54 4.33
CA ASP A 36 10.76 -5.52 4.77
C ASP A 36 10.11 -5.07 6.09
N PHE A 37 8.79 -4.96 6.07
CA PHE A 37 7.99 -4.51 7.21
C PHE A 37 8.19 -5.37 8.46
N PHE A 38 8.28 -6.70 8.31
CA PHE A 38 8.45 -7.61 9.45
C PHE A 38 9.88 -7.53 10.01
N LEU A 39 10.89 -7.37 9.15
CA LEU A 39 12.27 -7.14 9.60
C LEU A 39 12.45 -5.81 10.35
N CYS A 40 11.67 -4.79 9.99
CA CYS A 40 11.66 -3.49 10.67
C CYS A 40 10.90 -3.48 12.01
N GLY A 41 10.36 -4.62 12.46
CA GLY A 41 9.61 -4.73 13.72
C GLY A 41 8.09 -4.77 13.55
N GLY A 42 7.62 -5.02 12.34
CA GLY A 42 6.21 -5.28 12.05
C GLY A 42 5.72 -6.60 12.62
N ASP A 43 4.45 -6.63 12.96
CA ASP A 43 3.74 -7.83 13.40
C ASP A 43 2.45 -7.99 12.58
N SER A 44 1.79 -9.14 12.72
CA SER A 44 0.56 -9.45 11.99
C SER A 44 -0.59 -8.49 12.29
N LEU A 45 -0.68 -7.94 13.52
CA LEU A 45 -1.73 -6.99 13.88
C LEU A 45 -1.50 -5.64 13.16
N ARG A 46 -0.26 -5.15 13.19
CA ARG A 46 0.17 -3.94 12.49
C ARG A 46 0.04 -4.07 10.98
N ALA A 47 0.31 -5.26 10.42
CA ALA A 47 0.09 -5.57 9.01
C ALA A 47 -1.39 -5.43 8.64
N VAL A 48 -2.29 -6.03 9.42
CA VAL A 48 -3.75 -5.92 9.21
C VAL A 48 -4.24 -4.47 9.36
N GLU A 49 -3.68 -3.70 10.32
CA GLU A 49 -3.99 -2.27 10.46
C GLU A 49 -3.54 -1.47 9.23
N LEU A 50 -2.33 -1.72 8.72
CA LEU A 50 -1.81 -1.08 7.51
C LEU A 50 -2.73 -1.34 6.33
N ILE A 51 -3.11 -2.61 6.11
CA ILE A 51 -4.02 -3.00 5.03
C ILE A 51 -5.34 -2.27 5.15
N SER A 52 -5.91 -2.19 6.36
CA SER A 52 -7.17 -1.50 6.61
C SER A 52 -7.07 0.00 6.28
N ARG A 53 -5.96 0.66 6.63
CA ARG A 53 -5.71 2.07 6.33
C ARG A 53 -5.56 2.33 4.84
N ILE A 54 -4.77 1.50 4.14
CA ILE A 54 -4.58 1.60 2.69
C ILE A 54 -5.92 1.36 1.99
N THR A 55 -6.61 0.30 2.35
CA THR A 55 -7.93 -0.04 1.80
C THR A 55 -8.91 1.11 2.00
N SER A 56 -9.02 1.66 3.21
CA SER A 56 -9.91 2.79 3.48
C SER A 56 -9.57 4.05 2.66
N ARG A 57 -8.29 4.26 2.34
CA ARG A 57 -7.81 5.39 1.54
C ARG A 57 -8.15 5.25 0.06
N TYR A 58 -8.01 4.06 -0.53
CA TYR A 58 -8.19 3.83 -1.97
C TYR A 58 -9.55 3.21 -2.34
N GLN A 59 -10.23 2.61 -1.38
CA GLN A 59 -11.57 2.05 -1.49
C GLN A 59 -12.40 2.48 -0.27
N PRO A 60 -13.03 3.67 -0.33
CA PRO A 60 -13.98 4.08 0.68
C PRO A 60 -15.10 3.05 0.75
N VAL A 61 -15.40 2.57 1.96
CA VAL A 61 -16.41 1.52 2.19
C VAL A 61 -17.80 2.09 1.90
N THR A 62 -18.25 2.03 0.63
CA THR A 62 -19.51 2.66 0.21
C THR A 62 -20.71 1.72 0.22
N SER A 63 -20.53 0.40 0.37
CA SER A 63 -21.61 -0.59 0.52
C SER A 63 -21.00 -1.93 0.98
N GLU A 64 -21.82 -2.83 1.54
CA GLU A 64 -21.50 -4.11 2.19
C GLU A 64 -20.80 -5.17 1.32
N GLY A 65 -19.79 -4.79 0.53
CA GLY A 65 -19.02 -5.68 -0.32
C GLY A 65 -17.70 -6.09 0.33
N GLU A 66 -17.34 -7.36 0.17
CA GLU A 66 -15.99 -7.86 0.44
C GLU A 66 -14.95 -6.97 -0.24
N SER A 67 -14.01 -6.44 0.55
CA SER A 67 -12.92 -5.64 -0.01
C SER A 67 -11.96 -6.56 -0.76
N ALA A 68 -12.09 -6.61 -2.10
CA ALA A 68 -11.14 -7.29 -2.97
C ALA A 68 -9.69 -6.83 -2.72
N LEU A 69 -9.52 -5.51 -2.51
CA LEU A 69 -8.23 -4.93 -2.15
C LEU A 69 -7.66 -5.48 -0.85
N GLY A 70 -8.47 -5.51 0.21
CA GLY A 70 -8.00 -5.97 1.51
C GLY A 70 -7.46 -7.39 1.47
N SER A 71 -8.15 -8.29 0.76
CA SER A 71 -7.72 -9.68 0.58
C SER A 71 -6.43 -9.79 -0.25
N GLU A 72 -6.32 -9.06 -1.37
CA GLU A 72 -5.10 -9.05 -2.19
C GLU A 72 -3.90 -8.49 -1.42
N LEU A 73 -4.10 -7.40 -0.67
CA LEU A 73 -3.07 -6.78 0.15
C LEU A 73 -2.64 -7.69 1.31
N LEU A 74 -3.59 -8.43 1.90
CA LEU A 74 -3.30 -9.40 2.95
C LEU A 74 -2.44 -10.54 2.43
N LEU A 75 -2.72 -11.06 1.23
CA LEU A 75 -1.87 -12.08 0.62
C LEU A 75 -0.49 -11.51 0.27
N ALA A 76 -0.45 -10.31 -0.32
CA ALA A 76 0.78 -9.67 -0.74
C ALA A 76 1.72 -9.34 0.43
N ILE A 77 1.19 -8.88 1.58
CA ILE A 77 2.05 -8.57 2.73
C ILE A 77 2.75 -9.81 3.27
N PHE A 78 2.17 -11.01 3.14
CA PHE A 78 2.80 -12.26 3.58
C PHE A 78 3.80 -12.83 2.57
N ASP A 79 3.72 -12.43 1.30
CA ASP A 79 4.63 -12.86 0.24
C ASP A 79 5.80 -11.88 0.09
N GLU A 80 5.49 -10.59 -0.07
CA GLU A 80 6.46 -9.50 -0.23
C GLU A 80 6.06 -8.31 0.65
N ALA A 81 6.54 -8.31 1.90
CA ALA A 81 6.22 -7.33 2.93
C ALA A 81 6.90 -5.96 2.73
N THR A 82 7.12 -5.55 1.48
CA THR A 82 7.80 -4.30 1.13
C THR A 82 6.81 -3.22 0.71
N PRO A 83 7.11 -1.92 0.92
CA PRO A 83 6.27 -0.84 0.41
C PRO A 83 6.01 -0.95 -1.09
N ARG A 84 7.01 -1.40 -1.86
CA ARG A 84 6.90 -1.62 -3.31
C ARG A 84 5.91 -2.72 -3.67
N GLY A 85 5.97 -3.87 -3.00
CA GLY A 85 5.04 -4.97 -3.23
C GLY A 85 3.59 -4.55 -2.98
N ILE A 86 3.36 -3.87 -1.86
CA ILE A 86 2.05 -3.35 -1.47
C ILE A 86 1.54 -2.27 -2.44
N ALA A 87 2.40 -1.32 -2.84
CA ALA A 87 2.05 -0.28 -3.80
C ALA A 87 1.63 -0.86 -5.15
N ALA A 88 2.31 -1.92 -5.62
CA ALA A 88 1.94 -2.59 -6.86
C ALA A 88 0.53 -3.19 -6.84
N ILE A 89 0.05 -3.69 -5.69
CA ILE A 89 -1.35 -4.17 -5.56
C ILE A 89 -2.32 -3.00 -5.69
N VAL A 90 -2.04 -1.91 -4.98
CA VAL A 90 -2.87 -0.69 -5.00
C VAL A 90 -2.95 -0.11 -6.40
N GLU A 91 -1.81 0.00 -7.09
CA GLU A 91 -1.72 0.49 -8.47
C GLU A 91 -2.56 -0.36 -9.42
N ARG A 92 -2.38 -1.70 -9.39
CA ARG A 92 -3.18 -2.61 -10.21
C ARG A 92 -4.67 -2.45 -9.97
N HIS A 93 -5.08 -2.21 -8.72
CA HIS A 93 -6.48 -1.98 -8.41
C HIS A 93 -7.01 -0.63 -8.89
N ILE A 94 -6.21 0.43 -8.75
CA ILE A 94 -6.57 1.76 -9.29
C ILE A 94 -6.72 1.66 -10.82
N GLU A 95 -5.79 0.99 -11.50
CA GLU A 95 -5.85 0.74 -12.95
C GLU A 95 -7.08 -0.07 -13.34
N ALA A 96 -7.38 -1.16 -12.62
CA ALA A 96 -8.54 -2.01 -12.87
C ALA A 96 -9.89 -1.28 -12.66
N ARG A 97 -9.92 -0.20 -11.87
CA ARG A 97 -11.12 0.63 -11.68
C ARG A 97 -11.25 1.77 -12.69
N ASN A 98 -10.16 2.15 -13.34
CA ASN A 98 -10.13 3.21 -14.35
C ASN A 98 -10.45 2.70 -15.76
N HIS A 99 -10.61 1.39 -15.94
CA HIS A 99 -11.01 0.72 -17.18
C HIS A 99 -12.45 0.19 -17.06
#